data_AF-A0A3D9LMX0-F1
#
_entry.id   AF-A0A3D9LMX0-F1
#
_cell.length_a   1.000
_cell.length_b   1.000
_cell.length_c   1.000
_cell.angle_alpha   90.00
_cell.angle_beta   90.00
_cell.angle_gamma   90.00
#
_symmetry.space_group_name_H-M   'P 1'
#
loop_
_entity.id
_entity.type
_entity.pdbx_description
1 polymer ?
#
loop_
_entity_poly.entity_id
_entity_poly.type
_entity_poly.pdbx_seq_one_letter_code
_entity_poly.pdbx_strand_id
1 'polypeptide(L)'
;MECISVFDMLKIGVGPSSSHTLGPWRAAERWIKELKTKNRFDKVEKITVDLYGSLSLTGKGHATDFAVILGLTGTDPERMPIEDIDTIITDVKTNHVLNFNNERAIPFDFKSNIIFNRKSLPFHSNGMIFTALINGRNYKSTYYSIGGGFVVQEERKVSKANKIIFYCTFPYPVAYGKELLKFCDQLQLPISGVVLENEKSIRDEASIDFELKRIWNTMLECMYTGCHTEGNLPGGLNVRRRAFDMHKNIIGDNTYENPQEWLETIRKTEVKFRQILKWVSCFALAVNEVNASLGRVVTAPTNGSAGVIPSVLMYYLVIENHDAGFDHIKRFLLVASEIGSIFKKNATISAAMGGCQAEIGVSSAMAAGALTELLGGTPEQVLVAAEIAMEHHLGLTCDPIGGLVQIPCIERNSMGAIKAINAAELALETDPKNVKVPLDKVVQTMWETAKDMSSKYKETSEGGLAVGVNLTDC
;
A
#
# COMPACT_ATOMS: atom_id res chain seq x y z
N MET A 1 0.58 19.11 13.67
CA MET A 1 0.42 17.65 13.61
C MET A 1 0.17 17.31 12.15
N GLU A 2 0.80 16.27 11.59
CA GLU A 2 0.53 15.84 10.20
C GLU A 2 -0.93 15.35 10.13
N CYS A 3 -1.72 15.90 9.22
CA CYS A 3 -3.07 15.42 8.96
C CYS A 3 -3.00 14.43 7.81
N ILE A 4 -3.53 13.23 8.03
CA ILE A 4 -3.49 12.12 7.08
C ILE A 4 -4.93 11.76 6.77
N SER A 5 -5.35 12.01 5.54
CA SER A 5 -6.69 11.68 5.06
C SER A 5 -6.86 10.18 4.84
N VAL A 6 -8.11 9.70 4.82
CA VAL A 6 -8.46 8.33 4.37
C VAL A 6 -7.85 8.05 2.99
N PHE A 7 -7.87 9.03 2.09
CA PHE A 7 -7.31 8.94 0.73
C PHE A 7 -5.78 9.06 0.69
N ASP A 8 -5.16 9.52 1.78
CA ASP A 8 -3.70 9.48 1.92
C ASP A 8 -3.20 8.08 2.32
N MET A 9 -4.04 7.32 3.03
CA MET A 9 -3.77 5.96 3.48
C MET A 9 -4.16 4.91 2.43
N LEU A 10 -5.31 5.09 1.79
CA LEU A 10 -5.89 4.20 0.79
C LEU A 10 -5.80 4.84 -0.60
N LYS A 11 -4.75 4.51 -1.33
CA LYS A 11 -4.45 5.08 -2.66
C LYS A 11 -4.56 4.02 -3.73
N ILE A 12 -5.28 4.33 -4.80
CA ILE A 12 -5.22 3.54 -6.02
C ILE A 12 -3.83 3.72 -6.64
N GLY A 13 -3.29 2.66 -7.21
CA GLY A 13 -2.03 2.71 -7.92
C GLY A 13 -1.72 1.37 -8.59
N VAL A 14 -0.45 1.19 -8.93
CA VAL A 14 0.05 -0.01 -9.62
C VAL A 14 1.01 -0.76 -8.71
N GLY A 15 0.89 -2.08 -8.69
CA GLY A 15 1.83 -2.98 -8.02
C GLY A 15 3.23 -2.96 -8.66
N PRO A 16 4.21 -3.66 -8.08
CA PRO A 16 4.12 -4.47 -6.87
C PRO A 16 4.40 -3.70 -5.57
N SER A 17 4.95 -2.48 -5.62
CA SER A 17 5.47 -1.80 -4.43
C SER A 17 5.08 -0.32 -4.35
N SER A 18 4.57 0.13 -3.20
CA SER A 18 4.29 1.56 -3.01
C SER A 18 5.58 2.38 -2.88
N SER A 19 6.62 1.80 -2.26
CA SER A 19 7.90 2.47 -2.04
C SER A 19 8.79 2.46 -3.28
N HIS A 20 8.72 1.41 -4.10
CA HIS A 20 9.63 1.19 -5.23
C HIS A 20 8.96 1.33 -6.60
N THR A 21 7.63 1.25 -6.69
CA THR A 21 6.89 1.47 -7.94
C THR A 21 6.17 2.83 -7.88
N LEU A 22 5.17 2.95 -7.00
CA LEU A 22 4.35 4.17 -6.95
C LEU A 22 5.15 5.42 -6.56
N GLY A 23 6.06 5.30 -5.59
CA GLY A 23 6.93 6.40 -5.15
C GLY A 23 7.79 6.98 -6.28
N PRO A 24 8.65 6.18 -6.94
CA PRO A 24 9.48 6.65 -8.06
C PRO A 24 8.67 7.22 -9.23
N TRP A 25 7.50 6.64 -9.51
CA TRP A 25 6.58 7.17 -10.51
C TRP A 25 6.09 8.58 -10.15
N ARG A 26 5.56 8.77 -8.93
CA ARG A 26 5.15 10.09 -8.42
C ARG A 26 6.32 11.08 -8.32
N ALA A 27 7.54 10.59 -8.07
CA ALA A 27 8.74 11.44 -8.05
C ALA A 27 9.06 11.99 -9.45
N ALA A 28 8.95 11.16 -10.49
CA ALA A 28 9.12 11.59 -11.88
C ALA A 28 8.06 12.62 -12.30
N GLU A 29 6.78 12.41 -11.97
CA GLU A 29 5.72 13.40 -12.21
C GLU A 29 6.02 14.75 -11.55
N ARG A 30 6.45 14.72 -10.28
CA ARG A 30 6.83 15.94 -9.54
C ARG A 30 8.04 16.62 -10.17
N TRP A 31 9.01 15.86 -10.67
CA TRP A 31 10.18 16.39 -11.33
C TRP A 31 9.83 17.05 -12.67
N ILE A 32 8.93 16.46 -13.47
CA ILE A 32 8.39 17.09 -14.67
C ILE A 32 7.71 18.41 -14.34
N LYS A 33 6.83 18.41 -13.32
CA LYS A 33 6.15 19.63 -12.86
C LYS A 33 7.15 20.70 -12.41
N GLU A 34 8.22 20.30 -11.73
CA GLU A 34 9.31 21.19 -11.32
C GLU A 34 10.00 21.83 -12.55
N LEU A 35 10.36 21.03 -13.54
CA LEU A 35 10.99 21.50 -14.78
C LEU A 35 10.09 22.46 -15.55
N LYS A 36 8.79 22.17 -15.64
CA LYS A 36 7.79 23.04 -16.28
C LYS A 36 7.65 24.37 -15.53
N THR A 37 7.50 24.32 -14.21
CA THR A 37 7.38 25.52 -13.36
C THR A 37 8.61 26.43 -13.47
N LYS A 38 9.81 25.85 -13.67
CA LYS A 38 11.06 26.58 -13.83
C LYS A 38 11.38 26.97 -15.28
N ASN A 39 10.47 26.75 -16.24
CA ASN A 39 10.68 27.00 -17.68
C ASN A 39 11.94 26.31 -18.24
N ARG A 40 12.18 25.07 -17.79
CA ARG A 40 13.34 24.23 -18.15
C ARG A 40 12.97 23.01 -18.97
N PHE A 41 11.70 22.60 -18.94
CA PHE A 41 11.19 21.40 -19.60
C PHE A 41 11.56 21.32 -21.10
N ASP A 42 11.34 22.39 -21.85
CA ASP A 42 11.60 22.42 -23.30
C ASP A 42 13.10 22.41 -23.67
N LYS A 43 13.97 22.64 -22.69
CA LYS A 43 15.42 22.70 -22.88
C LYS A 43 16.14 21.42 -22.45
N VAL A 44 15.40 20.41 -22.01
CA VAL A 44 15.96 19.10 -21.66
C VAL A 44 16.45 18.41 -22.93
N GLU A 45 17.74 18.06 -22.94
CA GLU A 45 18.43 17.36 -24.04
C GLU A 45 18.64 15.87 -23.72
N LYS A 46 18.89 15.55 -22.44
CA LYS A 46 19.14 14.19 -21.96
C LYS A 46 18.67 14.03 -20.53
N ILE A 47 18.21 12.84 -20.17
CA ILE A 47 17.76 12.48 -18.83
C ILE A 47 18.60 11.30 -18.32
N THR A 48 19.03 11.37 -17.06
CA THR A 48 19.62 10.26 -16.31
C THR A 48 18.95 10.16 -14.95
N VAL A 49 18.69 8.95 -14.47
CA VAL A 49 18.09 8.66 -13.17
C VAL A 49 19.02 7.75 -12.38
N ASP A 50 19.46 8.21 -11.22
CA ASP A 50 20.27 7.44 -10.28
C ASP A 50 19.40 6.96 -9.11
N LEU A 51 19.30 5.65 -8.93
CA LEU A 51 18.59 4.99 -7.83
C LEU A 51 19.59 4.57 -6.75
N TYR A 52 19.25 4.72 -5.47
CA TYR A 52 20.17 4.52 -4.34
C TYR A 52 19.61 3.58 -3.25
N GLY A 53 20.52 2.94 -2.51
CA GLY A 53 20.20 2.15 -1.31
C GLY A 53 19.22 1.01 -1.56
N SER A 54 18.23 0.84 -0.69
CA SER A 54 17.21 -0.23 -0.80
C SER A 54 16.45 -0.14 -2.13
N LEU A 55 16.12 1.08 -2.57
CA LEU A 55 15.49 1.34 -3.88
C LEU A 55 16.29 0.76 -5.06
N SER A 56 17.61 0.74 -4.93
CA SER A 56 18.49 0.13 -5.93
C SER A 56 18.66 -1.39 -5.74
N LEU A 57 18.65 -1.90 -4.52
CA LEU A 57 18.95 -3.30 -4.23
C LEU A 57 17.81 -4.23 -4.67
N THR A 58 16.57 -3.86 -4.38
CA THR A 58 15.36 -4.63 -4.74
C THR A 58 14.63 -4.04 -5.96
N GLY A 59 15.11 -2.91 -6.49
CA GLY A 59 14.38 -2.14 -7.50
C GLY A 59 14.02 -2.89 -8.78
N LYS A 60 14.83 -3.87 -9.21
CA LYS A 60 14.47 -4.72 -10.37
C LYS A 60 13.31 -5.66 -10.05
N GLY A 61 13.29 -6.27 -8.86
CA GLY A 61 12.19 -7.12 -8.40
C GLY A 61 10.91 -6.31 -8.16
N HIS A 62 11.04 -5.03 -7.83
CA HIS A 62 9.91 -4.11 -7.64
C HIS A 62 9.54 -3.29 -8.89
N ALA A 63 10.18 -3.54 -10.04
CA ALA A 63 9.97 -2.80 -11.29
C ALA A 63 10.14 -1.26 -11.16
N THR A 64 11.09 -0.81 -10.34
CA THR A 64 11.42 0.60 -10.15
C THR A 64 11.84 1.27 -11.46
N ASP A 65 12.60 0.55 -12.30
CA ASP A 65 12.99 1.03 -13.62
C ASP A 65 11.77 1.28 -14.52
N PHE A 66 10.78 0.40 -14.48
CA PHE A 66 9.54 0.57 -15.26
C PHE A 66 8.76 1.78 -14.73
N ALA A 67 8.62 1.89 -13.42
CA ALA A 67 7.93 3.02 -12.78
C ALA A 67 8.57 4.37 -13.12
N VAL A 68 9.90 4.44 -13.17
CA VAL A 68 10.62 5.66 -13.59
C VAL A 68 10.29 6.01 -15.04
N ILE A 69 10.27 5.03 -15.95
CA ILE A 69 9.91 5.29 -17.36
C ILE A 69 8.48 5.78 -17.47
N LEU A 70 7.53 5.08 -16.86
CA LEU A 70 6.10 5.42 -16.91
C LEU A 70 5.85 6.82 -16.30
N GLY A 71 6.48 7.14 -15.18
CA GLY A 71 6.40 8.47 -14.60
C GLY A 71 7.04 9.54 -15.47
N LEU A 72 8.14 9.23 -16.18
CA LEU A 72 8.77 10.15 -17.12
C LEU A 72 7.98 10.33 -18.42
N THR A 73 7.16 9.36 -18.83
CA THR A 73 6.21 9.53 -19.95
C THR A 73 4.98 10.34 -19.56
N GLY A 74 4.79 10.63 -18.27
CA GLY A 74 3.70 11.45 -17.76
C GLY A 74 2.37 10.70 -17.63
N THR A 75 2.41 9.36 -17.61
CA THR A 75 1.21 8.55 -17.33
C THR A 75 0.83 8.64 -15.85
N ASP A 76 -0.47 8.63 -15.56
CA ASP A 76 -0.98 8.64 -14.19
C ASP A 76 -1.12 7.20 -13.67
N PRO A 77 -0.40 6.80 -12.60
CA PRO A 77 -0.48 5.45 -12.05
C PRO A 77 -1.88 5.08 -11.54
N GLU A 78 -2.75 6.04 -11.29
CA GLU A 78 -4.13 5.77 -10.87
C GLU A 78 -5.06 5.43 -12.04
N ARG A 79 -4.74 5.90 -13.26
CA ARG A 79 -5.70 5.93 -14.38
C ARG A 79 -5.20 5.24 -15.64
N MET A 80 -3.90 5.03 -15.81
CA MET A 80 -3.39 4.43 -17.04
C MET A 80 -3.86 2.98 -17.20
N PRO A 81 -4.25 2.53 -18.41
CA PRO A 81 -4.53 1.12 -18.68
C PRO A 81 -3.33 0.24 -18.35
N ILE A 82 -3.53 -0.89 -17.67
CA ILE A 82 -2.42 -1.73 -17.19
C ILE A 82 -1.76 -2.48 -18.36
N GLU A 83 -2.55 -2.83 -19.36
CA GLU A 83 -2.15 -3.44 -20.63
C GLU A 83 -1.14 -2.61 -21.42
N ASP A 84 -1.11 -1.28 -21.23
CA ASP A 84 -0.18 -0.38 -21.92
C ASP A 84 1.23 -0.41 -21.33
N ILE A 85 1.42 -0.93 -20.11
CA ILE A 85 2.71 -0.92 -19.41
C ILE A 85 3.79 -1.62 -20.25
N ASP A 86 3.53 -2.85 -20.68
CA ASP A 86 4.51 -3.65 -21.43
C ASP A 86 4.85 -3.04 -22.78
N THR A 87 3.84 -2.45 -23.45
CA THR A 87 4.03 -1.74 -24.73
C THR A 87 4.94 -0.54 -24.56
N ILE A 88 4.65 0.35 -23.61
CA ILE A 88 5.47 1.56 -23.35
C ILE A 88 6.90 1.18 -23.01
N ILE A 89 7.10 0.18 -22.15
CA ILE A 89 8.43 -0.26 -21.74
C ILE A 89 9.19 -0.87 -22.92
N THR A 90 8.53 -1.68 -23.75
CA THR A 90 9.12 -2.32 -24.92
C THR A 90 9.52 -1.29 -25.99
N ASP A 91 8.69 -0.27 -26.20
CA ASP A 91 8.96 0.80 -27.15
C ASP A 91 10.20 1.60 -26.75
N VAL A 92 10.33 1.97 -25.47
CA VAL A 92 11.52 2.70 -24.99
C VAL A 92 12.78 1.84 -25.10
N LYS A 93 12.69 0.55 -24.78
CA LYS A 93 13.81 -0.40 -24.88
C LYS A 93 14.28 -0.61 -26.31
N THR A 94 13.35 -0.63 -27.27
CA THR A 94 13.64 -0.94 -28.68
C THR A 94 14.09 0.29 -29.45
N ASN A 95 13.42 1.42 -29.25
CA ASN A 95 13.66 2.64 -30.03
C ASN A 95 14.73 3.55 -29.40
N HIS A 96 15.11 3.31 -28.14
CA HIS A 96 16.02 4.18 -27.37
C HIS A 96 15.54 5.65 -27.32
N VAL A 97 14.23 5.84 -27.27
CA VAL A 97 13.56 7.14 -27.20
C VAL A 97 12.52 7.10 -26.10
N LEU A 98 12.55 8.10 -25.22
CA LEU A 98 11.53 8.36 -24.22
C LEU A 98 10.59 9.45 -24.76
N ASN A 99 9.29 9.16 -24.77
CA ASN A 99 8.26 10.16 -25.04
C ASN A 99 7.98 10.98 -23.77
N PHE A 100 8.88 11.91 -23.46
CA PHE A 100 8.92 12.67 -22.21
C PHE A 100 7.67 13.52 -22.02
N ASN A 101 6.96 13.25 -20.92
CA ASN A 101 5.62 13.79 -20.60
C ASN A 101 4.60 13.68 -21.75
N ASN A 102 4.76 12.70 -22.65
CA ASN A 102 3.95 12.57 -23.86
C ASN A 102 3.98 13.82 -24.77
N GLU A 103 5.02 14.65 -24.67
CA GLU A 103 5.14 15.93 -25.36
C GLU A 103 6.40 16.03 -26.22
N ARG A 104 7.50 15.37 -25.80
CA ARG A 104 8.80 15.48 -26.45
C ARG A 104 9.51 14.14 -26.54
N ALA A 105 9.94 13.76 -27.74
CA ALA A 105 10.84 12.62 -27.92
C ALA A 105 12.27 13.02 -27.50
N ILE A 106 12.86 12.29 -26.54
CA ILE A 106 14.22 12.52 -26.05
C ILE A 106 15.01 11.21 -26.16
N PRO A 107 16.27 11.22 -26.64
CA PRO A 107 17.12 10.03 -26.61
C PRO A 107 17.24 9.48 -25.19
N PHE A 108 16.88 8.22 -25.02
CA PHE A 108 16.87 7.55 -23.73
C PHE A 108 17.19 6.07 -23.89
N ASP A 109 18.37 5.66 -23.42
CA ASP A 109 18.77 4.27 -23.34
C ASP A 109 18.44 3.68 -21.97
N PHE A 110 17.56 2.68 -21.96
CA PHE A 110 17.03 2.04 -20.75
C PHE A 110 18.14 1.58 -19.78
N LYS A 111 19.24 1.03 -20.30
CA LYS A 111 20.30 0.44 -19.48
C LYS A 111 21.29 1.46 -18.93
N SER A 112 21.64 2.48 -19.70
CA SER A 112 22.65 3.47 -19.32
C SER A 112 22.08 4.74 -18.70
N ASN A 113 20.78 5.01 -18.86
CA ASN A 113 20.13 6.18 -18.26
C ASN A 113 19.42 5.88 -16.94
N ILE A 114 19.24 4.62 -16.56
CA ILE A 114 18.78 4.23 -15.21
C ILE A 114 19.92 3.50 -14.50
N ILE A 115 20.50 4.14 -13.49
CA ILE A 115 21.71 3.69 -12.80
C ILE A 115 21.35 3.22 -11.39
N PHE A 116 21.73 1.98 -11.08
CA PHE A 116 21.49 1.33 -9.79
C PHE A 116 22.73 1.45 -8.89
N ASN A 117 22.63 2.25 -7.82
CA ASN A 117 23.71 2.50 -6.86
C ASN A 117 23.43 1.82 -5.51
N ARG A 118 24.32 0.91 -5.09
CA ARG A 118 24.19 0.21 -3.80
C ARG A 118 24.28 1.12 -2.56
N LYS A 119 24.95 2.27 -2.67
CA LYS A 119 25.12 3.19 -1.53
C LYS A 119 23.80 3.90 -1.23
N SER A 120 23.44 4.01 0.04
CA SER A 120 22.29 4.83 0.45
C SER A 120 22.65 6.32 0.47
N LEU A 121 21.64 7.16 0.24
CA LEU A 121 21.73 8.60 0.49
C LEU A 121 21.52 8.91 2.00
N PRO A 122 21.96 10.07 2.51
CA PRO A 122 21.97 10.35 3.95
C PRO A 122 20.61 10.43 4.64
N PHE A 123 19.55 10.86 3.94
CA PHE A 123 18.24 11.12 4.55
C PHE A 123 17.37 9.86 4.70
N HIS A 124 17.28 9.04 3.64
CA HIS A 124 16.46 7.82 3.62
C HIS A 124 17.08 6.78 2.67
N SER A 125 16.87 5.49 2.94
CA SER A 125 17.44 4.39 2.15
C SER A 125 16.91 4.34 0.72
N ASN A 126 15.68 4.80 0.50
CA ASN A 126 15.04 4.81 -0.82
C ASN A 126 15.19 6.18 -1.48
N GLY A 127 16.40 6.46 -1.97
CA GLY A 127 16.75 7.73 -2.61
C GLY A 127 16.83 7.61 -4.12
N MET A 128 16.45 8.68 -4.83
CA MET A 128 16.63 8.79 -6.27
C MET A 128 17.03 10.20 -6.68
N ILE A 129 17.83 10.33 -7.73
CA ILE A 129 18.24 11.62 -8.28
C ILE A 129 17.90 11.64 -9.77
N PHE A 130 17.09 12.62 -10.17
CA PHE A 130 16.84 12.91 -11.58
C PHE A 130 17.84 13.98 -12.04
N THR A 131 18.52 13.72 -13.17
CA THR A 131 19.46 14.64 -13.81
C THR A 131 18.98 14.96 -15.22
N ALA A 132 18.80 16.24 -15.53
CA ALA A 132 18.60 16.72 -16.90
C ALA A 132 19.86 17.43 -17.40
N LEU A 133 20.29 17.14 -18.62
CA LEU A 133 21.25 17.96 -19.35
C LEU A 133 20.50 19.09 -20.06
N ILE A 134 20.86 20.33 -19.76
CA ILE A 134 20.24 21.54 -20.31
C ILE A 134 21.36 22.49 -20.71
N ASN A 135 21.47 22.81 -22.01
CA ASN A 135 22.52 23.69 -22.54
C ASN A 135 23.93 23.25 -22.09
N GLY A 136 24.21 21.94 -22.12
CA GLY A 136 25.48 21.37 -21.66
C GLY A 136 25.71 21.39 -20.14
N ARG A 137 24.74 21.78 -19.31
CA ARG A 137 24.84 21.80 -17.84
C ARG A 137 23.87 20.82 -17.19
N ASN A 138 24.34 20.13 -16.14
CA ASN A 138 23.51 19.20 -15.39
C ASN A 138 22.62 19.93 -14.38
N TYR A 139 21.33 19.65 -14.43
CA TYR A 139 20.33 20.05 -13.45
C TYR A 139 19.86 18.83 -12.67
N LYS A 140 19.96 18.87 -11.34
CA LYS A 140 19.67 17.72 -10.47
C LYS A 140 18.59 18.02 -9.44
N SER A 141 17.70 17.06 -9.23
CA SER A 141 16.73 17.05 -8.12
C SER A 141 16.78 15.69 -7.41
N THR A 142 16.94 15.70 -6.09
CA THR A 142 16.93 14.49 -5.25
C THR A 142 15.54 14.30 -4.66
N TYR A 143 15.04 13.06 -4.69
CA TYR A 143 13.77 12.67 -4.06
C TYR A 143 13.97 11.42 -3.20
N TYR A 144 13.09 11.25 -2.22
CA TYR A 144 13.04 10.08 -1.35
C TYR A 144 11.63 9.51 -1.33
N SER A 145 11.52 8.19 -1.48
CA SER A 145 10.27 7.46 -1.32
C SER A 145 10.18 6.92 0.12
N ILE A 146 9.29 7.47 0.93
CA ILE A 146 9.27 7.27 2.40
C ILE A 146 8.21 6.25 2.87
N GLY A 147 7.63 5.48 1.96
CA GLY A 147 6.59 4.48 2.24
C GLY A 147 5.19 4.94 1.83
N GLY A 148 4.24 4.01 1.63
CA GLY A 148 2.84 4.32 1.28
C GLY A 148 2.64 5.18 0.02
N GLY A 149 3.61 5.18 -0.92
CA GLY A 149 3.58 6.03 -2.12
C GLY A 149 3.90 7.50 -1.88
N PHE A 150 4.32 7.88 -0.66
CA PHE A 150 4.72 9.25 -0.35
C PHE A 150 6.14 9.54 -0.83
N VAL A 151 6.32 10.70 -1.44
CA VAL A 151 7.61 11.19 -1.94
C VAL A 151 7.92 12.53 -1.30
N VAL A 152 9.18 12.76 -0.94
CA VAL A 152 9.69 14.06 -0.48
C VAL A 152 10.88 14.49 -1.32
N GLN A 153 10.98 15.79 -1.62
CA GLN A 153 12.12 16.36 -2.33
C GLN A 153 13.17 16.86 -1.33
N GLU A 154 14.45 16.60 -1.61
CA GLU A 154 15.55 17.16 -0.82
C GLU A 154 15.71 18.65 -1.16
N GLU A 155 15.44 19.54 -0.20
CA GLU A 155 15.69 20.96 -0.38
C GLU A 155 17.03 21.38 0.22
N ARG A 156 17.89 22.01 -0.60
CA ARG A 156 19.11 22.67 -0.12
C ARG A 156 18.74 24.00 0.55
N LYS A 157 18.68 23.97 1.88
CA LYS A 157 18.27 25.01 2.86
C LYS A 157 16.85 24.80 3.34
N VAL A 158 16.74 24.49 4.63
CA VAL A 158 15.51 24.43 5.42
C VAL A 158 14.82 25.79 5.36
N SER A 159 14.01 26.01 4.33
CA SER A 159 12.97 27.02 4.39
C SER A 159 11.90 26.45 5.31
N LYS A 160 11.76 27.03 6.50
CA LYS A 160 10.61 26.77 7.39
C LYS A 160 9.27 27.01 6.68
N ALA A 161 9.26 27.63 5.49
CA ALA A 161 8.08 27.91 4.69
C ALA A 161 7.49 26.67 3.98
N ASN A 162 8.27 25.61 3.71
CA ASN A 162 7.69 24.37 3.12
C ASN A 162 7.10 23.40 4.14
N LYS A 163 7.18 23.71 5.45
CA LYS A 163 6.30 23.07 6.45
C LYS A 163 4.84 23.51 6.33
N ILE A 164 4.51 24.49 5.47
CA ILE A 164 3.20 25.18 5.44
C ILE A 164 2.20 24.56 4.43
N ILE A 165 2.56 23.55 3.63
CA ILE A 165 1.62 22.93 2.64
C ILE A 165 0.84 21.74 3.24
N PHE A 166 0.70 21.61 4.56
CA PHE A 166 -0.07 20.51 5.19
C PHE A 166 -0.87 20.88 6.45
N TYR A 167 -1.12 22.18 6.71
CA TYR A 167 -1.99 22.59 7.82
C TYR A 167 -3.43 22.80 7.34
N CYS A 168 -4.08 21.75 6.83
CA CYS A 168 -5.52 21.64 7.04
C CYS A 168 -5.68 21.10 8.46
N THR A 169 -6.02 21.97 9.43
CA THR A 169 -6.25 21.51 10.80
C THR A 169 -7.57 20.76 10.84
N PHE A 170 -7.50 19.43 10.84
CA PHE A 170 -8.64 18.60 11.21
C PHE A 170 -9.28 19.13 12.50
N PRO A 171 -10.62 19.22 12.57
CA PRO A 171 -11.32 19.67 13.77
C PRO A 171 -11.03 18.76 14.98
N TYR A 172 -10.80 17.46 14.73
CA TYR A 172 -10.52 16.45 15.74
C TYR A 172 -9.20 15.75 15.41
N PRO A 173 -8.05 16.42 15.56
CA PRO A 173 -6.76 15.88 15.15
C PRO A 173 -6.32 14.77 16.09
N VAL A 174 -6.17 13.56 15.56
CA VAL A 174 -5.75 12.36 16.30
C VAL A 174 -4.27 12.09 16.06
N ALA A 175 -3.46 12.01 17.11
CA ALA A 175 -2.16 11.35 17.04
C ALA A 175 -2.18 10.00 17.74
N TYR A 176 -2.91 9.86 18.83
CA TYR A 176 -2.90 8.66 19.68
C TYR A 176 -4.30 8.06 19.82
N GLY A 177 -4.37 6.75 20.10
CA GLY A 177 -5.62 6.04 20.35
C GLY A 177 -6.42 6.68 21.50
N LYS A 178 -5.74 7.10 22.58
CA LYS A 178 -6.39 7.84 23.69
C LYS A 178 -7.09 9.14 23.26
N GLU A 179 -6.55 9.83 22.25
CA GLU A 179 -7.14 11.08 21.73
C GLU A 179 -8.35 10.76 20.86
N LEU A 180 -8.27 9.70 20.05
CA LEU A 180 -9.41 9.21 19.28
C LEU A 180 -10.59 8.83 20.18
N LEU A 181 -10.35 8.08 21.27
CA LEU A 181 -11.39 7.73 22.24
C LEU A 181 -12.00 8.98 22.89
N LYS A 182 -11.16 9.95 23.26
CA LYS A 182 -11.64 11.23 23.81
C LYS A 182 -12.58 11.94 22.85
N PHE A 183 -12.28 11.97 21.55
CA PHE A 183 -13.18 12.59 20.57
C PHE A 183 -14.45 11.79 20.33
N CYS A 184 -14.38 10.46 20.35
CA CYS A 184 -15.57 9.60 20.27
C CYS A 184 -16.53 9.90 21.43
N ASP A 185 -16.01 9.98 22.66
CA ASP A 185 -16.79 10.33 23.85
C ASP A 185 -17.33 11.77 23.78
N GLN A 186 -16.51 12.75 23.41
CA GLN A 186 -16.95 14.16 23.32
C GLN A 186 -18.05 14.38 22.28
N LEU A 187 -18.01 13.66 21.16
CA LEU A 187 -18.97 13.81 20.06
C LEU A 187 -20.13 12.82 20.15
N GLN A 188 -20.03 11.81 21.04
CA GLN A 188 -20.95 10.67 21.09
C GLN A 188 -21.08 9.99 19.72
N LEU A 189 -19.94 9.84 19.03
CA LEU A 189 -19.83 9.22 17.71
C LEU A 189 -18.92 8.00 17.76
N PRO A 190 -19.17 6.99 16.90
CA PRO A 190 -18.20 5.93 16.65
C PRO A 190 -16.94 6.50 15.96
N ILE A 191 -15.87 5.71 15.88
CA ILE A 191 -14.61 6.13 15.26
C ILE A 191 -14.84 6.59 13.82
N SER A 192 -15.59 5.82 13.02
CA SER A 192 -15.95 6.21 11.65
C SER A 192 -16.62 7.59 11.58
N GLY A 193 -17.45 7.94 12.56
CA GLY A 193 -18.10 9.25 12.65
C GLY A 193 -17.11 10.39 12.90
N VAL A 194 -16.17 10.21 13.85
CA VAL A 194 -15.11 11.19 14.11
C VAL A 194 -14.24 11.43 12.87
N VAL A 195 -13.86 10.34 12.19
CA VAL A 195 -13.04 10.40 10.96
C VAL A 195 -13.79 11.08 9.83
N LEU A 196 -15.09 10.80 9.66
CA LEU A 196 -15.93 11.47 8.66
C LEU A 196 -16.00 12.97 8.89
N GLU A 197 -16.15 13.43 10.14
CA GLU A 197 -16.15 14.87 10.45
C GLU A 197 -14.78 15.52 10.15
N ASN A 198 -13.68 14.80 10.34
CA ASN A 198 -12.37 15.27 9.90
C ASN A 198 -12.27 15.38 8.38
N GLU A 199 -12.74 14.39 7.62
CA GLU A 199 -12.74 14.45 6.15
C GLU A 199 -13.63 15.57 5.60
N LYS A 200 -14.80 15.80 6.22
CA LYS A 200 -15.72 16.89 5.88
C LYS A 200 -15.10 18.29 6.03
N SER A 201 -14.00 18.41 6.78
CA SER A 201 -13.27 19.68 6.91
C SER A 201 -12.43 20.04 5.69
N ILE A 202 -12.14 19.08 4.80
CA ILE A 202 -11.29 19.28 3.62
C ILE A 202 -11.99 18.96 2.30
N ARG A 203 -13.11 18.23 2.31
CA ARG A 203 -13.90 17.86 1.12
C ARG A 203 -15.38 17.77 1.50
N ASP A 204 -16.27 17.93 0.53
CA ASP A 204 -17.69 17.69 0.74
C ASP A 204 -18.00 16.18 0.82
N GLU A 205 -19.14 15.84 1.43
CA GLU A 205 -19.53 14.45 1.67
C GLU A 205 -19.77 13.64 0.38
N ALA A 206 -20.29 14.27 -0.68
CA ALA A 206 -20.50 13.56 -1.95
C ALA A 206 -19.17 13.18 -2.62
N SER A 207 -18.16 14.06 -2.55
CA SER A 207 -16.80 13.77 -2.99
C SER A 207 -16.15 12.66 -2.17
N ILE A 208 -16.36 12.65 -0.84
CA ILE A 208 -15.86 11.58 0.04
C ILE A 208 -16.47 10.23 -0.36
N ASP A 209 -17.79 10.19 -0.53
CA ASP A 209 -18.51 8.96 -0.91
C ASP A 209 -18.08 8.46 -2.28
N PHE A 210 -17.91 9.37 -3.26
CA PHE A 210 -17.45 9.03 -4.59
C PHE A 210 -16.06 8.37 -4.56
N GLU A 211 -15.11 8.96 -3.84
CA GLU A 211 -13.74 8.44 -3.76
C GLU A 211 -13.66 7.13 -2.97
N LEU A 212 -14.44 6.98 -1.89
CA LEU A 212 -14.53 5.70 -1.16
C LEU A 212 -15.15 4.59 -2.01
N LYS A 213 -16.17 4.88 -2.83
CA LYS A 213 -16.70 3.94 -3.83
C LYS A 213 -15.62 3.55 -4.84
N ARG A 214 -14.85 4.52 -5.33
CA ARG A 214 -13.76 4.28 -6.28
C ARG A 214 -12.71 3.33 -5.71
N ILE A 215 -12.33 3.53 -4.44
CA ILE A 215 -11.42 2.65 -3.70
C ILE A 215 -11.99 1.24 -3.59
N TRP A 216 -13.23 1.11 -3.13
CA TRP A 216 -13.86 -0.20 -2.97
C TRP A 216 -14.01 -0.94 -4.31
N ASN A 217 -14.48 -0.26 -5.35
CA ASN A 217 -14.62 -0.86 -6.67
C ASN A 217 -13.27 -1.35 -7.20
N THR A 218 -12.19 -0.58 -7.00
CA THR A 218 -10.84 -1.01 -7.38
C THR A 218 -10.38 -2.23 -6.58
N MET A 219 -10.67 -2.28 -5.28
CA MET A 219 -10.39 -3.44 -4.43
C MET A 219 -11.15 -4.70 -4.91
N LEU A 220 -12.44 -4.55 -5.23
CA LEU A 220 -13.29 -5.63 -5.70
C LEU A 220 -12.86 -6.13 -7.08
N GLU A 221 -12.57 -5.22 -8.01
CA GLU A 221 -12.02 -5.54 -9.33
C GLU A 221 -10.67 -6.24 -9.23
N CYS A 222 -9.80 -5.83 -8.30
CA CYS A 222 -8.52 -6.47 -8.05
C CYS A 222 -8.69 -7.91 -7.54
N MET A 223 -9.58 -8.14 -6.55
CA MET A 223 -9.90 -9.49 -6.08
C MET A 223 -10.47 -10.35 -7.21
N TYR A 224 -11.43 -9.82 -7.95
CA TYR A 224 -12.05 -10.49 -9.09
C TYR A 224 -10.99 -10.88 -10.12
N THR A 225 -10.15 -9.94 -10.56
CA THR A 225 -9.09 -10.20 -11.53
C THR A 225 -8.15 -11.31 -11.06
N GLY A 226 -7.72 -11.27 -9.79
CA GLY A 226 -6.83 -12.28 -9.23
C GLY A 226 -7.47 -13.68 -9.18
N CYS A 227 -8.75 -13.78 -8.82
CA CYS A 227 -9.50 -15.03 -8.83
C CYS A 227 -9.72 -15.61 -10.24
N HIS A 228 -9.63 -14.79 -11.29
CA HIS A 228 -9.90 -15.20 -12.68
C HIS A 228 -8.65 -15.23 -13.58
N THR A 229 -7.46 -14.98 -13.02
CA THR A 229 -6.20 -15.00 -13.77
C THR A 229 -5.39 -16.24 -13.42
N GLU A 230 -5.19 -17.12 -14.39
CA GLU A 230 -4.29 -18.28 -14.26
C GLU A 230 -2.83 -17.93 -14.61
N GLY A 231 -1.93 -18.91 -14.47
CA GLY A 231 -0.53 -18.79 -14.89
C GLY A 231 0.43 -18.62 -13.71
N ASN A 232 1.65 -18.17 -14.02
CA ASN A 232 2.72 -17.96 -13.05
C ASN A 232 3.04 -16.47 -12.90
N LEU A 233 3.52 -16.08 -11.72
CA LEU A 233 3.94 -14.72 -11.44
C LEU A 233 5.25 -14.38 -12.17
N PRO A 234 5.44 -13.12 -12.58
CA PRO A 234 6.68 -12.66 -13.22
C PRO A 234 7.84 -12.62 -12.21
N GLY A 235 9.05 -12.25 -12.64
CA GLY A 235 10.20 -12.07 -11.73
C GLY A 235 11.10 -13.29 -11.54
N GLY A 236 10.78 -14.43 -12.18
CA GLY A 236 11.70 -15.56 -12.34
C GLY A 236 11.64 -16.63 -11.26
N LEU A 237 10.79 -16.48 -10.23
CA LEU A 237 10.54 -17.52 -9.22
C LEU A 237 9.51 -18.58 -9.66
N ASN A 238 8.90 -18.43 -10.84
CA ASN A 238 7.89 -19.35 -11.38
C ASN A 238 6.75 -19.71 -10.40
N VAL A 239 6.40 -18.80 -9.49
CA VAL A 239 5.34 -19.02 -8.50
C VAL A 239 3.99 -19.13 -9.20
N ARG A 240 3.32 -20.28 -9.07
CA ARG A 240 1.96 -20.51 -9.59
C ARG A 240 0.95 -19.61 -8.87
N ARG A 241 0.07 -18.96 -9.63
CA ARG A 241 -1.12 -18.28 -9.11
C ARG A 241 -2.06 -19.33 -8.51
N ARG A 242 -2.29 -19.24 -7.19
CA ARG A 242 -3.13 -20.17 -6.43
C ARG A 242 -4.55 -19.64 -6.27
N ALA A 243 -4.77 -18.33 -6.37
CA ALA A 243 -6.09 -17.75 -6.18
C ALA A 243 -7.12 -18.32 -7.18
N PHE A 244 -6.72 -18.47 -8.44
CA PHE A 244 -7.54 -19.07 -9.50
C PHE A 244 -7.98 -20.50 -9.16
N ASP A 245 -7.03 -21.38 -8.84
CA ASP A 245 -7.33 -22.78 -8.53
C ASP A 245 -8.16 -22.91 -7.24
N MET A 246 -7.91 -22.07 -6.23
CA MET A 246 -8.69 -22.03 -5.01
C MET A 246 -10.13 -21.58 -5.27
N HIS A 247 -10.31 -20.46 -5.98
CA HIS A 247 -11.60 -19.87 -6.30
C HIS A 247 -12.48 -20.84 -7.09
N LYS A 248 -11.94 -21.45 -8.15
CA LYS A 248 -12.67 -22.44 -8.97
C LYS A 248 -13.24 -23.59 -8.13
N ASN A 249 -12.49 -24.04 -7.12
CA ASN A 249 -12.91 -25.13 -6.24
C ASN A 249 -13.98 -24.73 -5.21
N ILE A 250 -14.09 -23.44 -4.84
CA ILE A 250 -15.01 -22.97 -3.79
C ILE A 250 -16.24 -22.24 -4.33
N ILE A 251 -16.15 -21.61 -5.50
CA ILE A 251 -17.29 -20.98 -6.17
C ILE A 251 -18.21 -22.01 -6.85
N GLY A 252 -17.67 -23.18 -7.24
CA GLY A 252 -18.41 -24.24 -7.93
C GLY A 252 -18.86 -23.84 -9.33
N ASP A 253 -20.03 -24.34 -9.75
CA ASP A 253 -20.59 -24.11 -11.10
C ASP A 253 -21.46 -22.84 -11.19
N ASN A 254 -21.37 -21.95 -10.20
CA ASN A 254 -22.14 -20.70 -10.21
C ASN A 254 -21.63 -19.74 -11.29
N THR A 255 -22.54 -19.00 -11.92
CA THR A 255 -22.24 -18.06 -13.02
C THR A 255 -22.52 -16.62 -12.61
N TYR A 256 -21.74 -15.69 -13.18
CA TYR A 256 -21.79 -14.25 -12.96
C TYR A 256 -20.98 -13.56 -14.08
N GLU A 257 -21.30 -12.31 -14.40
CA GLU A 257 -20.70 -11.60 -15.53
C GLU A 257 -19.73 -10.49 -15.13
N ASN A 258 -19.83 -10.00 -13.89
CA ASN A 258 -19.06 -8.85 -13.41
C ASN A 258 -18.68 -8.98 -11.91
N PRO A 259 -17.78 -8.13 -11.39
CA PRO A 259 -17.32 -8.22 -10.00
C PRO A 259 -18.43 -8.09 -8.95
N GLN A 260 -19.49 -7.33 -9.23
CA GLN A 260 -20.61 -7.13 -8.31
C GLN A 260 -21.48 -8.40 -8.24
N GLU A 261 -21.84 -8.98 -9.38
CA GLU A 261 -22.55 -10.26 -9.44
C GLU A 261 -21.71 -11.40 -8.83
N TRP A 262 -20.39 -11.36 -8.98
CA TRP A 262 -19.49 -12.32 -8.34
C TRP A 262 -19.61 -12.26 -6.80
N LEU A 263 -19.58 -11.06 -6.22
CA LEU A 263 -19.81 -10.85 -4.78
C LEU A 263 -21.16 -11.41 -4.33
N GLU A 264 -22.24 -11.08 -5.04
CA GLU A 264 -23.59 -11.54 -4.73
C GLU A 264 -23.74 -13.06 -4.88
N THR A 265 -22.98 -13.67 -5.77
CA THR A 265 -22.94 -15.11 -5.96
C THR A 265 -22.22 -15.82 -4.81
N ILE A 266 -21.14 -15.24 -4.27
CA ILE A 266 -20.43 -15.81 -3.12
C ILE A 266 -21.37 -15.95 -1.91
N ARG A 267 -22.29 -14.99 -1.70
CA ARG A 267 -23.31 -15.05 -0.62
C ARG A 267 -24.21 -16.28 -0.67
N LYS A 268 -24.29 -16.95 -1.82
CA LYS A 268 -25.09 -18.18 -2.03
C LYS A 268 -24.29 -19.46 -1.79
N THR A 269 -23.00 -19.36 -1.49
CA THR A 269 -22.11 -20.51 -1.28
C THR A 269 -22.19 -21.02 0.16
N GLU A 270 -21.68 -22.23 0.40
CA GLU A 270 -21.67 -22.82 1.73
C GLU A 270 -20.67 -22.12 2.67
N VAL A 271 -21.13 -21.71 3.84
CA VAL A 271 -20.32 -21.00 4.85
C VAL A 271 -20.07 -21.88 6.08
N LYS A 272 -19.12 -22.81 5.95
CA LYS A 272 -18.54 -23.55 7.09
C LYS A 272 -17.19 -22.93 7.46
N PHE A 273 -16.69 -23.19 8.67
CA PHE A 273 -15.39 -22.68 9.13
C PHE A 273 -14.25 -22.89 8.11
N ARG A 274 -14.17 -24.08 7.50
CA ARG A 274 -13.16 -24.36 6.47
C ARG A 274 -13.33 -23.48 5.23
N GLN A 275 -14.55 -23.16 4.84
CA GLN A 275 -14.88 -22.32 3.69
C GLN A 275 -14.57 -20.84 3.99
N ILE A 276 -14.80 -20.37 5.22
CA ILE A 276 -14.39 -19.04 5.67
C ILE A 276 -12.88 -18.88 5.50
N LEU A 277 -12.09 -19.83 6.01
CA LEU A 277 -10.62 -19.80 5.85
C LEU A 277 -10.21 -19.78 4.36
N LYS A 278 -10.83 -20.63 3.53
CA LYS A 278 -10.53 -20.69 2.09
C LYS A 278 -10.89 -19.40 1.36
N TRP A 279 -12.06 -18.82 1.62
CA TRP A 279 -12.49 -17.58 0.98
C TRP A 279 -11.58 -16.42 1.34
N VAL A 280 -11.32 -16.20 2.63
CA VAL A 280 -10.43 -15.12 3.09
C VAL A 280 -9.02 -15.29 2.54
N SER A 281 -8.48 -16.51 2.55
CA SER A 281 -7.19 -16.80 1.91
C SER A 281 -7.21 -16.55 0.41
N CYS A 282 -8.26 -16.97 -0.30
CA CYS A 282 -8.40 -16.79 -1.73
C CYS A 282 -8.41 -15.30 -2.12
N PHE A 283 -9.18 -14.47 -1.42
CA PHE A 283 -9.23 -13.03 -1.65
C PHE A 283 -7.86 -12.36 -1.44
N ALA A 284 -7.16 -12.71 -0.36
CA ALA A 284 -5.86 -12.13 -0.04
C ALA A 284 -4.80 -12.53 -1.06
N LEU A 285 -4.80 -13.81 -1.47
CA LEU A 285 -3.93 -14.31 -2.52
C LEU A 285 -4.23 -13.61 -3.86
N ALA A 286 -5.51 -13.48 -4.22
CA ALA A 286 -5.93 -12.85 -5.48
C ALA A 286 -5.37 -11.42 -5.61
N VAL A 287 -5.55 -10.60 -4.58
CA VAL A 287 -5.03 -9.22 -4.58
C VAL A 287 -3.52 -9.19 -4.69
N ASN A 288 -2.81 -10.02 -3.92
CA ASN A 288 -1.35 -10.00 -3.91
C ASN A 288 -0.73 -10.62 -5.16
N GLU A 289 -1.41 -11.53 -5.84
CA GLU A 289 -1.00 -12.07 -7.15
C GLU A 289 -1.18 -11.05 -8.27
N VAL A 290 -2.25 -10.24 -8.22
CA VAL A 290 -2.44 -9.07 -9.10
C VAL A 290 -1.35 -8.03 -8.82
N ASN A 291 -1.11 -7.71 -7.55
CA ASN A 291 -0.04 -6.80 -7.13
C ASN A 291 1.32 -7.22 -7.68
N ALA A 292 1.70 -8.48 -7.49
CA ALA A 292 2.98 -9.02 -7.94
C ALA A 292 3.20 -8.98 -9.46
N SER A 293 2.14 -8.73 -10.24
CA SER A 293 2.16 -8.71 -11.70
C SER A 293 1.85 -7.34 -12.30
N LEU A 294 2.24 -6.26 -11.62
CA LEU A 294 2.03 -4.87 -12.08
C LEU A 294 0.54 -4.52 -12.29
N GLY A 295 -0.36 -5.22 -11.60
CA GLY A 295 -1.79 -4.93 -11.68
C GLY A 295 -2.19 -3.69 -10.89
N ARG A 296 -3.40 -3.19 -11.13
CA ARG A 296 -3.99 -2.09 -10.37
C ARG A 296 -4.42 -2.58 -8.98
N VAL A 297 -3.98 -1.88 -7.95
CA VAL A 297 -4.22 -2.22 -6.53
C VAL A 297 -4.50 -0.97 -5.71
N VAL A 298 -5.04 -1.15 -4.50
CA VAL A 298 -5.16 -0.08 -3.50
C VAL A 298 -4.17 -0.32 -2.36
N THR A 299 -3.43 0.71 -1.97
CA THR A 299 -2.53 0.64 -0.80
C THR A 299 -3.33 0.42 0.47
N ALA A 300 -2.87 -0.50 1.34
CA ALA A 300 -3.53 -0.74 2.62
C ALA A 300 -2.55 -1.27 3.69
N PRO A 301 -1.70 -0.45 4.31
CA PRO A 301 -1.32 0.91 3.91
C PRO A 301 -0.24 0.92 2.80
N THR A 302 0.25 -0.26 2.38
CA THR A 302 1.17 -0.40 1.24
C THR A 302 0.66 -1.45 0.26
N ASN A 303 1.29 -1.55 -0.91
CA ASN A 303 0.99 -2.54 -1.94
C ASN A 303 1.33 -3.96 -1.45
N GLY A 304 2.39 -4.10 -0.67
CA GLY A 304 2.81 -5.38 -0.11
C GLY A 304 1.79 -5.98 0.85
N SER A 305 0.99 -5.15 1.51
CA SER A 305 -0.10 -5.54 2.42
C SER A 305 -1.51 -5.27 1.86
N ALA A 306 -1.63 -5.07 0.55
CA ALA A 306 -2.88 -4.66 -0.09
C ALA A 306 -4.03 -5.67 0.03
N GLY A 307 -3.74 -6.95 0.27
CA GLY A 307 -4.75 -8.01 0.31
C GLY A 307 -5.55 -8.10 1.60
N VAL A 308 -5.02 -7.60 2.73
CA VAL A 308 -5.65 -7.81 4.05
C VAL A 308 -7.00 -7.08 4.16
N ILE A 309 -7.00 -5.76 3.95
CA ILE A 309 -8.20 -4.91 4.06
C ILE A 309 -9.36 -5.38 3.15
N PRO A 310 -9.17 -5.56 1.83
CA PRO A 310 -10.26 -6.00 0.97
C PRO A 310 -10.74 -7.41 1.31
N SER A 311 -9.88 -8.31 1.77
CA SER A 311 -10.29 -9.67 2.17
C SER A 311 -11.19 -9.69 3.39
N VAL A 312 -10.85 -8.89 4.41
CA VAL A 312 -11.65 -8.80 5.65
C VAL A 312 -12.98 -8.07 5.38
N LEU A 313 -12.96 -7.03 4.55
CA LEU A 313 -14.20 -6.37 4.13
C LEU A 313 -15.07 -7.30 3.27
N MET A 314 -14.49 -8.04 2.33
CA MET A 314 -15.22 -9.03 1.53
C MET A 314 -15.83 -10.13 2.42
N TYR A 315 -15.10 -10.62 3.42
CA TYR A 315 -15.62 -11.53 4.44
C TYR A 315 -16.86 -10.95 5.13
N TYR A 316 -16.80 -9.71 5.62
CA TYR A 316 -17.96 -9.08 6.23
C TYR A 316 -19.17 -9.03 5.27
N LEU A 317 -18.95 -8.65 4.01
CA LEU A 317 -20.01 -8.46 3.02
C LEU A 317 -20.65 -9.77 2.53
N VAL A 318 -19.90 -10.88 2.49
CA VAL A 318 -20.35 -12.14 1.85
C VAL A 318 -20.55 -13.30 2.81
N ILE A 319 -20.14 -13.16 4.07
CA ILE A 319 -20.25 -14.21 5.08
C ILE A 319 -21.01 -13.69 6.32
N GLU A 320 -20.59 -12.56 6.90
CA GLU A 320 -21.18 -12.09 8.17
C GLU A 320 -22.50 -11.34 7.98
N ASN A 321 -22.55 -10.42 7.01
CA ASN A 321 -23.72 -9.56 6.79
C ASN A 321 -24.04 -9.41 5.30
N HIS A 322 -25.01 -10.21 4.83
CA HIS A 322 -25.45 -10.19 3.44
C HIS A 322 -26.27 -8.94 3.07
N ASP A 323 -26.77 -8.20 4.06
CA ASP A 323 -27.50 -6.95 3.85
C ASP A 323 -26.57 -5.72 3.87
N ALA A 324 -25.27 -5.94 4.12
CA ALA A 324 -24.29 -4.86 4.12
C ALA A 324 -24.17 -4.21 2.74
N GLY A 325 -24.32 -2.87 2.74
CA GLY A 325 -24.15 -1.99 1.59
C GLY A 325 -23.04 -0.96 1.77
N PHE A 326 -23.12 0.13 0.99
CA PHE A 326 -22.06 1.14 0.94
C PHE A 326 -21.76 1.82 2.28
N ASP A 327 -22.75 2.05 3.15
CA ASP A 327 -22.51 2.68 4.44
C ASP A 327 -21.56 1.86 5.35
N HIS A 328 -21.64 0.52 5.26
CA HIS A 328 -20.74 -0.37 5.99
C HIS A 328 -19.32 -0.31 5.40
N ILE A 329 -19.21 -0.28 4.08
CA ILE A 329 -17.94 -0.09 3.37
C ILE A 329 -17.29 1.24 3.76
N LYS A 330 -18.05 2.34 3.74
CA LYS A 330 -17.60 3.68 4.16
C LYS A 330 -17.08 3.66 5.59
N ARG A 331 -17.84 3.12 6.54
CA ARG A 331 -17.43 2.99 7.94
C ARG A 331 -16.14 2.19 8.10
N PHE A 332 -16.06 1.02 7.44
CA PHE A 332 -14.88 0.17 7.48
C PHE A 332 -13.61 0.90 7.02
N LEU A 333 -13.66 1.53 5.84
CA LEU A 333 -12.51 2.20 5.25
C LEU A 333 -12.07 3.43 6.08
N LEU A 334 -13.03 4.17 6.67
CA LEU A 334 -12.74 5.28 7.56
C LEU A 334 -11.99 4.81 8.82
N VAL A 335 -12.52 3.79 9.53
CA VAL A 335 -11.86 3.25 10.74
C VAL A 335 -10.49 2.68 10.41
N ALA A 336 -10.40 1.86 9.36
CA ALA A 336 -9.14 1.25 8.93
C ALA A 336 -8.09 2.34 8.68
N SER A 337 -8.46 3.42 7.99
CA SER A 337 -7.52 4.50 7.68
C SER A 337 -7.02 5.25 8.91
N GLU A 338 -7.87 5.49 9.91
CA GLU A 338 -7.49 6.20 11.13
C GLU A 338 -6.54 5.37 11.98
N ILE A 339 -6.81 4.06 12.13
CA ILE A 339 -5.88 3.13 12.79
C ILE A 339 -4.51 3.15 12.09
N GLY A 340 -4.47 3.08 10.76
CA GLY A 340 -3.23 3.19 9.99
C GLY A 340 -2.53 4.54 10.20
N SER A 341 -3.30 5.62 10.37
CA SER A 341 -2.82 6.97 10.64
C SER A 341 -2.03 7.04 11.95
N ILE A 342 -2.51 6.40 13.01
CA ILE A 342 -1.85 6.34 14.33
C ILE A 342 -0.47 5.67 14.21
N PHE A 343 -0.38 4.55 13.49
CA PHE A 343 0.90 3.86 13.24
C PHE A 343 1.86 4.72 12.40
N LYS A 344 1.37 5.38 11.35
CA LYS A 344 2.19 6.26 10.50
C LYS A 344 2.76 7.44 11.29
N LYS A 345 1.96 8.09 12.15
CA LYS A 345 2.36 9.29 12.90
C LYS A 345 3.38 8.99 14.00
N ASN A 346 3.28 7.85 14.66
CA ASN A 346 4.08 7.54 15.85
C ASN A 346 5.16 6.48 15.65
N ALA A 347 5.18 5.81 14.50
CA ALA A 347 6.16 4.80 14.16
C ALA A 347 6.55 4.89 12.68
N THR A 348 6.12 3.93 11.85
CA THR A 348 6.36 3.91 10.42
C THR A 348 5.40 2.93 9.74
N ILE A 349 5.13 3.17 8.44
CA ILE A 349 4.46 2.22 7.54
C ILE A 349 5.40 1.75 6.40
N SER A 350 6.70 2.00 6.54
CA SER A 350 7.73 1.67 5.55
C SER A 350 8.45 0.39 5.95
N ALA A 351 8.40 -0.65 5.12
CA ALA A 351 9.16 -1.88 5.34
C ALA A 351 10.67 -1.66 5.39
N ALA A 352 11.20 -0.75 4.55
CA ALA A 352 12.62 -0.35 4.60
C ALA A 352 13.05 0.20 5.97
N MET A 353 12.11 0.72 6.78
CA MET A 353 12.40 1.21 8.13
C MET A 353 12.00 0.21 9.22
N GLY A 354 10.81 -0.39 9.10
CA GLY A 354 10.16 -1.12 10.18
C GLY A 354 10.01 -2.62 9.99
N GLY A 355 10.42 -3.19 8.85
CA GLY A 355 10.12 -4.57 8.50
C GLY A 355 8.65 -4.76 8.15
N CYS A 356 8.22 -6.02 8.00
CA CYS A 356 6.88 -6.35 7.51
C CYS A 356 5.80 -6.16 8.59
N GLN A 357 6.18 -6.05 9.87
CA GLN A 357 5.28 -5.59 10.93
C GLN A 357 4.68 -4.21 10.60
N ALA A 358 5.44 -3.32 9.94
CA ALA A 358 5.00 -1.98 9.56
C ALA A 358 4.07 -1.96 8.33
N GLU A 359 3.90 -3.09 7.65
CA GLU A 359 3.02 -3.22 6.49
C GLU A 359 1.87 -4.17 6.79
N ILE A 360 2.17 -5.47 6.92
CA ILE A 360 1.17 -6.52 7.17
C ILE A 360 0.59 -6.40 8.57
N GLY A 361 1.43 -6.13 9.58
CA GLY A 361 0.96 -5.93 10.95
C GLY A 361 0.03 -4.74 11.05
N VAL A 362 0.41 -3.61 10.43
CA VAL A 362 -0.42 -2.40 10.40
C VAL A 362 -1.72 -2.67 9.65
N SER A 363 -1.68 -3.31 8.49
CA SER A 363 -2.88 -3.65 7.72
C SER A 363 -3.82 -4.58 8.48
N SER A 364 -3.26 -5.58 9.19
CA SER A 364 -4.02 -6.48 10.06
C SER A 364 -4.70 -5.71 11.21
N ALA A 365 -4.01 -4.76 11.83
CA ALA A 365 -4.57 -3.90 12.86
C ALA A 365 -5.67 -2.97 12.34
N MET A 366 -5.46 -2.38 11.15
CA MET A 366 -6.45 -1.57 10.46
C MET A 366 -7.73 -2.38 10.20
N ALA A 367 -7.59 -3.60 9.66
CA ALA A 367 -8.71 -4.46 9.33
C ALA A 367 -9.45 -4.98 10.57
N ALA A 368 -8.71 -5.33 11.63
CA ALA A 368 -9.28 -5.81 12.89
C ALA A 368 -10.16 -4.74 13.53
N GLY A 369 -9.61 -3.52 13.70
CA GLY A 369 -10.37 -2.41 14.27
C GLY A 369 -11.61 -2.04 13.45
N ALA A 370 -11.47 -2.01 12.12
CA ALA A 370 -12.60 -1.71 11.23
C ALA A 370 -13.70 -2.77 11.29
N LEU A 371 -13.34 -4.05 11.31
CA LEU A 371 -14.29 -5.14 11.46
C LEU A 371 -15.01 -5.09 12.81
N THR A 372 -14.28 -4.84 13.90
CA THR A 372 -14.87 -4.71 15.25
C THR A 372 -15.94 -3.62 15.31
N GLU A 373 -15.74 -2.47 14.66
CA GLU A 373 -16.79 -1.43 14.63
C GLU A 373 -18.04 -1.90 13.86
N LEU A 374 -17.85 -2.64 12.76
CA LEU A 374 -18.97 -3.17 11.98
C LEU A 374 -19.74 -4.29 12.69
N LEU A 375 -19.06 -5.05 13.55
CA LEU A 375 -19.67 -6.08 14.40
C LEU A 375 -20.33 -5.50 15.67
N GLY A 376 -20.31 -4.17 15.85
CA GLY A 376 -20.97 -3.49 16.96
C GLY A 376 -20.11 -3.27 18.19
N GLY A 377 -18.79 -3.45 18.09
CA GLY A 377 -17.85 -3.14 19.16
C GLY A 377 -17.78 -1.66 19.49
N THR A 378 -17.48 -1.36 20.76
CA THR A 378 -17.23 0.01 21.25
C THR A 378 -15.95 0.59 20.67
N PRO A 379 -15.77 1.94 20.64
CA PRO A 379 -14.51 2.57 20.23
C PRO A 379 -13.29 2.01 20.96
N GLU A 380 -13.42 1.69 22.25
CA GLU A 380 -12.38 1.06 23.04
C GLU A 380 -12.05 -0.34 22.50
N GLN A 381 -13.05 -1.19 22.25
CA GLN A 381 -12.85 -2.52 21.67
C GLN A 381 -12.22 -2.48 20.28
N VAL A 382 -12.53 -1.46 19.47
CA VAL A 382 -11.85 -1.23 18.19
C VAL A 382 -10.34 -1.06 18.38
N LEU A 383 -9.91 -0.30 19.40
CA LEU A 383 -8.49 -0.17 19.71
C LEU A 383 -7.88 -1.46 20.27
N VAL A 384 -8.65 -2.26 21.03
CA VAL A 384 -8.23 -3.59 21.50
C VAL A 384 -8.00 -4.54 20.32
N ALA A 385 -8.89 -4.56 19.33
CA ALA A 385 -8.74 -5.41 18.15
C ALA A 385 -7.48 -5.05 17.34
N ALA A 386 -7.26 -3.74 17.13
CA ALA A 386 -6.06 -3.25 16.46
C ALA A 386 -4.78 -3.59 17.22
N GLU A 387 -4.83 -3.54 18.55
CA GLU A 387 -3.75 -3.88 19.46
C GLU A 387 -3.38 -5.38 19.34
N ILE A 388 -4.34 -6.28 19.57
CA ILE A 388 -4.15 -7.74 19.47
C ILE A 388 -3.58 -8.13 18.09
N ALA A 389 -4.14 -7.56 17.03
CA ALA A 389 -3.69 -7.84 15.68
C ALA A 389 -2.23 -7.41 15.46
N MET A 390 -1.81 -6.25 15.99
CA MET A 390 -0.42 -5.80 15.88
C MET A 390 0.53 -6.62 16.76
N GLU A 391 0.13 -7.00 17.99
CA GLU A 391 0.96 -7.84 18.88
C GLU A 391 1.41 -9.12 18.17
N HIS A 392 0.49 -9.77 17.43
CA HIS A 392 0.76 -10.97 16.64
C HIS A 392 1.63 -10.76 15.39
N HIS A 393 2.14 -9.54 15.17
CA HIS A 393 3.05 -9.20 14.09
C HIS A 393 4.33 -8.50 14.54
N LEU A 394 4.49 -8.16 15.83
CA LEU A 394 5.70 -7.52 16.34
C LEU A 394 6.95 -8.37 16.02
N GLY A 395 7.98 -7.71 15.49
CA GLY A 395 9.25 -8.34 15.10
C GLY A 395 9.26 -8.97 13.71
N LEU A 396 8.16 -8.92 12.95
CA LEU A 396 8.13 -9.50 11.61
C LEU A 396 9.04 -8.75 10.63
N THR A 397 10.06 -9.44 10.11
CA THR A 397 11.08 -8.94 9.17
C THR A 397 10.55 -8.77 7.75
N CYS A 398 11.23 -7.99 6.90
CA CYS A 398 10.87 -7.84 5.48
C CYS A 398 12.00 -8.27 4.55
N ASP A 399 12.10 -9.57 4.31
CA ASP A 399 13.21 -10.24 3.62
C ASP A 399 12.70 -11.12 2.46
N PRO A 400 12.04 -10.54 1.45
CA PRO A 400 11.44 -11.30 0.37
C PRO A 400 12.49 -11.95 -0.55
N ILE A 401 12.16 -13.15 -1.04
CA ILE A 401 13.00 -13.92 -1.98
C ILE A 401 13.16 -13.12 -3.28
N GLY A 402 14.41 -12.97 -3.74
CA GLY A 402 14.73 -12.22 -4.96
C GLY A 402 14.38 -10.73 -4.92
N GLY A 403 14.01 -10.18 -3.76
CA GLY A 403 13.49 -8.81 -3.67
C GLY A 403 12.12 -8.64 -4.33
N LEU A 404 11.34 -9.73 -4.44
CA LEU A 404 10.04 -9.74 -5.11
C LEU A 404 8.90 -9.72 -4.08
N VAL A 405 7.83 -8.97 -4.36
CA VAL A 405 6.64 -8.95 -3.50
C VAL A 405 5.76 -10.20 -3.75
N GLN A 406 6.35 -11.38 -3.51
CA GLN A 406 5.74 -12.69 -3.75
C GLN A 406 5.86 -13.56 -2.50
N ILE A 407 7.05 -14.11 -2.24
CA ILE A 407 7.31 -14.98 -1.09
C ILE A 407 8.16 -14.22 -0.06
N PRO A 408 7.72 -14.11 1.21
CA PRO A 408 6.51 -14.66 1.83
C PRO A 408 5.31 -13.67 1.83
N CYS A 409 5.34 -12.63 1.00
CA CYS A 409 4.38 -11.52 1.03
C CYS A 409 2.93 -11.98 0.80
N ILE A 410 2.69 -12.89 -0.15
CA ILE A 410 1.37 -13.39 -0.51
C ILE A 410 0.73 -14.13 0.67
N GLU A 411 1.44 -15.09 1.28
CA GLU A 411 0.93 -15.83 2.44
C GLU A 411 0.72 -14.93 3.64
N ARG A 412 1.59 -13.93 3.84
CA ARG A 412 1.46 -12.98 4.95
C ARG A 412 0.18 -12.17 4.87
N ASN A 413 -0.34 -11.85 3.67
CA ASN A 413 -1.64 -11.17 3.55
C ASN A 413 -2.78 -12.09 3.97
N SER A 414 -2.76 -13.35 3.55
CA SER A 414 -3.77 -14.31 3.99
C SER A 414 -3.74 -14.51 5.50
N MET A 415 -2.55 -14.69 6.08
CA MET A 415 -2.40 -14.86 7.52
C MET A 415 -2.80 -13.59 8.29
N GLY A 416 -2.47 -12.41 7.75
CA GLY A 416 -2.87 -11.13 8.32
C GLY A 416 -4.39 -10.95 8.35
N ALA A 417 -5.09 -11.30 7.27
CA ALA A 417 -6.55 -11.22 7.20
C ALA A 417 -7.23 -12.15 8.23
N ILE A 418 -6.76 -13.39 8.36
CA ILE A 418 -7.30 -14.35 9.35
C ILE A 418 -7.03 -13.88 10.78
N LYS A 419 -5.82 -13.36 11.06
CA LYS A 419 -5.52 -12.79 12.38
C LYS A 419 -6.38 -11.57 12.69
N ALA A 420 -6.66 -10.72 11.70
CA ALA A 420 -7.52 -9.56 11.88
C ALA A 420 -8.95 -9.94 12.25
N ILE A 421 -9.54 -10.94 11.57
CA ILE A 421 -10.87 -11.47 11.89
C ILE A 421 -10.88 -12.01 13.32
N ASN A 422 -9.91 -12.86 13.66
CA ASN A 422 -9.85 -13.45 15.00
C ASN A 422 -9.56 -12.42 16.11
N ALA A 423 -8.77 -11.39 15.83
CA ALA A 423 -8.53 -10.28 16.76
C ALA A 423 -9.80 -9.47 17.03
N ALA A 424 -10.66 -9.29 16.03
CA ALA A 424 -11.96 -8.64 16.20
C ALA A 424 -12.87 -9.46 17.14
N GLU A 425 -12.97 -10.77 16.95
CA GLU A 425 -13.72 -11.67 17.84
C GLU A 425 -13.23 -11.61 19.28
N LEU A 426 -11.91 -11.69 19.50
CA LEU A 426 -11.33 -11.59 20.84
C LEU A 426 -11.63 -10.24 21.50
N ALA A 427 -11.59 -9.15 20.73
CA ALA A 427 -11.85 -7.81 21.26
C ALA A 427 -13.32 -7.62 21.66
N LEU A 428 -14.27 -8.21 20.93
CA LEU A 428 -15.70 -8.14 21.26
C LEU A 428 -16.01 -8.81 22.61
N GLU A 429 -15.27 -9.87 22.95
CA GLU A 429 -15.38 -10.60 24.22
C GLU A 429 -14.49 -10.00 25.34
N THR A 430 -13.76 -8.93 25.06
CA THR A 430 -12.84 -8.30 26.01
C THR A 430 -13.46 -7.04 26.60
N ASP A 431 -13.52 -6.95 27.94
CA ASP A 431 -13.74 -5.68 28.64
C ASP A 431 -12.47 -4.82 28.51
N PRO A 432 -12.54 -3.65 27.84
CA PRO A 432 -11.37 -2.80 27.63
C PRO A 432 -10.68 -2.34 28.92
N LYS A 433 -11.37 -2.35 30.07
CA LYS A 433 -10.78 -2.02 31.37
C LYS A 433 -9.76 -3.05 31.85
N ASN A 434 -9.83 -4.28 31.34
CA ASN A 434 -8.93 -5.36 31.72
C ASN A 434 -7.65 -5.42 30.88
N VAL A 435 -7.61 -4.70 29.76
CA VAL A 435 -6.47 -4.63 28.85
C VAL A 435 -5.26 -4.05 29.57
N LYS A 436 -4.13 -4.75 29.46
CA LYS A 436 -2.87 -4.36 30.13
C LYS A 436 -1.93 -3.60 29.22
N VAL A 437 -2.02 -3.85 27.92
CA VAL A 437 -1.18 -3.22 26.91
C VAL A 437 -2.08 -2.42 25.97
N PRO A 438 -2.17 -1.09 26.10
CA PRO A 438 -2.99 -0.30 25.20
C PRO A 438 -2.32 -0.16 23.82
N LEU A 439 -3.11 0.08 22.77
CA LEU A 439 -2.63 0.27 21.39
C LEU A 439 -1.45 1.23 21.29
N ASP A 440 -1.50 2.38 21.95
CA ASP A 440 -0.42 3.38 21.93
C ASP A 440 0.93 2.79 22.39
N LYS A 441 0.90 1.85 23.35
CA LYS A 441 2.11 1.18 23.81
C LYS A 441 2.62 0.16 22.79
N VAL A 442 1.73 -0.58 22.14
CA VAL A 442 2.09 -1.50 21.05
C VAL A 442 2.70 -0.76 19.85
N VAL A 443 2.14 0.40 19.48
CA VAL A 443 2.70 1.27 18.43
C VAL A 443 4.14 1.70 18.78
N GLN A 444 4.37 2.09 20.04
CA GLN A 444 5.72 2.42 20.51
C GLN A 444 6.66 1.21 20.46
N THR A 445 6.21 0.04 20.93
CA THR A 445 7.00 -1.21 20.88
C THR A 445 7.36 -1.59 19.44
N MET A 446 6.43 -1.44 18.49
CA MET A 446 6.71 -1.65 17.06
C MET A 446 7.86 -0.75 16.59
N TRP A 447 7.86 0.52 17.00
CA TRP A 447 8.92 1.48 16.62
C TRP A 447 10.27 1.16 17.26
N GLU A 448 10.28 0.76 18.52
CA GLU A 448 11.50 0.33 19.22
C GLU A 448 12.08 -0.92 18.54
N THR A 449 11.24 -1.92 18.28
CA THR A 449 11.62 -3.14 17.54
C THR A 449 12.15 -2.82 16.14
N ALA A 450 11.55 -1.85 15.44
CA ALA A 450 12.00 -1.38 14.13
C ALA A 450 13.41 -0.75 14.18
N LYS A 451 13.74 -0.02 15.23
CA LYS A 451 15.07 0.57 15.43
C LYS A 451 16.13 -0.50 15.71
N ASP A 452 15.77 -1.50 16.50
CA ASP A 452 16.66 -2.59 16.89
C ASP A 452 16.85 -3.63 15.77
N MET A 453 15.91 -3.70 14.82
CA MET A 453 16.00 -4.59 13.67
C MET A 453 17.22 -4.25 12.80
N SER A 454 18.10 -5.22 12.59
CA SER A 454 19.23 -5.11 11.67
C SER A 454 18.75 -4.79 10.25
N SER A 455 19.50 -3.94 9.54
CA SER A 455 19.17 -3.51 8.18
C SER A 455 19.03 -4.68 7.20
N LYS A 456 19.73 -5.80 7.45
CA LYS A 456 19.68 -7.02 6.61
C LYS A 456 18.35 -7.76 6.67
N TYR A 457 17.54 -7.52 7.70
CA TYR A 457 16.21 -8.11 7.88
C TYR A 457 15.07 -7.12 7.58
N LYS A 458 15.42 -5.96 7.01
CA LYS A 458 14.48 -4.99 6.41
C LYS A 458 14.48 -5.19 4.89
N GLU A 459 13.84 -4.29 4.15
CA GLU A 459 13.63 -4.33 2.69
C GLU A 459 14.93 -4.17 1.85
N THR A 460 15.96 -4.98 2.11
CA THR A 460 17.20 -5.05 1.30
C THR A 460 17.42 -6.43 0.68
N SER A 461 16.71 -7.46 1.14
CA SER A 461 16.89 -8.86 0.74
C SER A 461 18.32 -9.38 0.94
N GLU A 462 19.04 -8.86 1.93
CA GLU A 462 20.43 -9.25 2.26
C GLU A 462 20.53 -10.21 3.46
N GLY A 463 19.40 -10.75 3.93
CA GLY A 463 19.35 -11.67 5.06
C GLY A 463 18.11 -12.57 5.03
N GLY A 464 17.92 -13.32 6.12
CA GLY A 464 16.72 -14.12 6.37
C GLY A 464 16.36 -15.07 5.24
N LEU A 465 15.07 -15.16 4.89
CA LEU A 465 14.56 -16.07 3.87
C LEU A 465 15.18 -15.81 2.48
N ALA A 466 15.42 -14.54 2.15
CA ALA A 466 16.01 -14.14 0.88
C ALA A 466 17.43 -14.71 0.64
N VAL A 467 18.19 -14.96 1.70
CA VAL A 467 19.53 -15.57 1.62
C VAL A 467 19.51 -17.07 1.93
N GLY A 468 18.52 -17.52 2.71
CA GLY A 468 18.38 -18.93 3.09
C GLY A 468 17.81 -19.83 2.00
N VAL A 469 17.09 -19.27 1.03
CA VAL A 469 16.50 -19.99 -0.11
C VAL A 469 17.20 -19.54 -1.39
N ASN A 470 17.81 -20.46 -2.14
CA ASN A 470 18.44 -20.09 -3.41
C ASN A 470 17.38 -19.91 -4.50
N LEU A 471 17.66 -19.05 -5.47
CA LEU A 471 16.83 -18.92 -6.68
C LEU A 471 16.68 -20.24 -7.46
N THR A 472 17.62 -21.18 -7.31
CA THR A 472 17.52 -22.52 -7.89
C THR A 472 16.51 -23.43 -7.20
N ASP A 473 16.10 -23.07 -5.98
CA ASP A 473 15.15 -23.82 -5.17
C ASP A 473 13.69 -23.39 -5.43
N CYS A 474 13.49 -22.35 -6.26
CA CYS A 474 12.20 -21.71 -6.56
C CYS A 474 11.72 -22.01 -7.98
#